data_AF-A0A9D7XMV6-F1
#
_entry.id   AF-A0A9D7XMV6-F1
#
_cell.length_a   1.000
_cell.length_b   1.000
_cell.length_c   1.000
_cell.angle_alpha   90.00
_cell.angle_beta   90.00
_cell.angle_gamma   90.00
#
_symmetry.space_group_name_H-M   'P 1'
#
loop_
_entity.id
_entity.type
_entity.pdbx_description
1 polymer ?
#
loop_
_entity_poly.entity_id
_entity_poly.type
_entity_poly.pdbx_seq_one_letter_code
_entity_poly.pdbx_strand_id
1 'polypeptide(L)'
;MNKLLKSLLIICITLYSLGCKTTIPATAEVNFLNANNGVINLRSIGYGKTNEECLQNAQKNAFETLFFRGIPGSQQNTPLISINEKEKSESKKYFEEFYANSRYKTFLTSIQPAFDYRKVKGGKSVSVDLGINLQSLRADLESNNIIRKFGY
;
A
#
# COMPACT_ATOMS: atom_id res chain seq x y z
N MET A 1 -32.93 2.53 -49.05
CA MET A 1 -33.15 2.84 -47.62
C MET A 1 -32.06 2.23 -46.73
N ASN A 2 -30.78 2.24 -47.16
CA ASN A 2 -29.83 1.20 -46.70
C ASN A 2 -28.44 1.72 -46.29
N LYS A 3 -28.11 3.01 -46.47
CA LYS A 3 -26.80 3.57 -46.09
C LYS A 3 -26.87 4.43 -44.82
N LEU A 4 -27.86 5.33 -44.73
CA LEU A 4 -28.10 6.16 -43.54
C LEU A 4 -28.49 5.32 -42.31
N LEU A 5 -29.37 4.33 -42.47
CA LEU A 5 -29.78 3.43 -41.39
C LEU A 5 -28.62 2.54 -40.89
N LYS A 6 -27.75 2.07 -41.81
CA LYS A 6 -26.55 1.31 -41.45
C LYS A 6 -25.51 2.17 -40.76
N SER A 7 -25.33 3.42 -41.19
CA SER A 7 -24.40 4.36 -40.54
C SER A 7 -24.85 4.71 -39.12
N LEU A 8 -26.16 4.87 -38.88
CA LEU A 8 -26.71 5.12 -37.55
C LEU A 8 -26.51 3.92 -36.61
N LEU A 9 -26.64 2.69 -37.13
CA LEU A 9 -26.45 1.46 -36.37
C LEU A 9 -24.99 1.25 -35.95
N ILE A 10 -24.03 1.60 -36.83
CA ILE A 10 -22.59 1.53 -36.53
C ILE A 10 -22.19 2.54 -35.45
N ILE A 11 -22.78 3.75 -35.46
CA ILE A 11 -22.53 4.78 -34.44
C ILE A 11 -23.08 4.35 -33.07
N CYS A 12 -24.26 3.71 -33.02
CA CYS A 12 -24.80 3.18 -31.76
C CYS A 12 -23.94 2.04 -31.17
N ILE A 13 -23.32 1.20 -32.01
CA ILE A 13 -22.46 0.10 -31.54
C ILE A 13 -21.13 0.62 -30.97
N THR A 14 -20.57 1.70 -31.50
CA THR A 14 -19.32 2.27 -30.97
C THR A 14 -19.52 3.03 -29.66
N LEU A 15 -20.68 3.67 -29.46
CA LEU A 15 -21.04 4.38 -28.22
C LEU A 15 -21.28 3.48 -27.00
N TYR A 16 -21.58 2.19 -27.20
CA TYR A 16 -21.80 1.23 -26.10
C TYR A 16 -20.51 0.74 -25.41
N SER A 17 -19.33 1.07 -25.96
CA SER A 17 -18.04 0.59 -25.43
C SER A 17 -17.44 1.45 -24.30
N LEU A 18 -18.11 2.53 -23.90
CA LEU A 18 -17.75 3.35 -22.73
C LEU A 18 -18.32 2.73 -21.44
N GLY A 19 -17.96 1.48 -21.17
CA GLY A 19 -18.25 0.84 -19.90
C GLY A 19 -17.52 1.58 -18.76
N CYS A 20 -18.27 2.14 -17.81
CA CYS A 20 -17.72 2.79 -16.62
C CYS A 20 -16.88 1.76 -15.83
N LYS A 21 -15.55 1.83 -15.91
CA LYS A 21 -14.65 0.96 -15.13
C LYS A 21 -14.90 1.24 -13.65
N THR A 22 -15.37 0.25 -12.91
CA THR A 22 -15.47 0.34 -11.45
C THR A 22 -14.06 0.43 -10.88
N THR A 23 -13.72 1.56 -10.28
CA THR A 23 -12.44 1.78 -9.62
C THR A 23 -12.46 1.18 -8.21
N ILE A 24 -11.37 0.54 -7.85
CA ILE A 24 -11.12 0.08 -6.48
C ILE A 24 -10.86 1.33 -5.62
N PRO A 25 -11.38 1.41 -4.38
CA PRO A 25 -11.07 2.51 -3.46
C PRO A 25 -9.56 2.63 -3.25
N ALA A 26 -9.01 3.83 -3.39
CA ALA A 26 -7.60 4.13 -3.13
C ALA A 26 -7.43 4.72 -1.73
N THR A 27 -7.78 3.96 -0.69
CA THR A 27 -7.56 4.34 0.71
C THR A 27 -6.52 3.44 1.35
N ALA A 28 -5.70 4.02 2.23
CA ALA A 28 -4.82 3.27 3.11
C ALA A 28 -5.31 3.48 4.54
N GLU A 29 -5.90 2.43 5.11
CA GLU A 29 -6.43 2.41 6.47
C GLU A 29 -5.52 1.54 7.32
N VAL A 30 -4.80 2.15 8.25
CA VAL A 30 -3.81 1.49 9.09
C VAL A 30 -4.00 1.94 10.53
N ASN A 31 -4.27 0.98 11.42
CA ASN A 31 -4.49 1.21 12.84
C ASN A 31 -3.38 0.56 13.67
N PHE A 32 -2.96 1.25 14.71
CA PHE A 32 -2.06 0.68 15.72
C PHE A 32 -2.78 -0.37 16.57
N LEU A 33 -2.13 -1.52 16.80
CA LEU A 33 -2.63 -2.54 17.73
C LEU A 33 -1.83 -2.50 19.04
N ASN A 34 -0.52 -2.72 18.95
CA ASN A 34 0.43 -2.64 20.05
C ASN A 34 1.87 -2.58 19.52
N ALA A 35 2.84 -2.37 20.41
CA ALA A 35 4.26 -2.49 20.09
C ALA A 35 5.00 -3.18 21.24
N ASN A 36 5.90 -4.10 20.91
CA ASN A 36 6.74 -4.80 21.86
C ASN A 36 8.07 -5.19 21.21
N ASN A 37 9.17 -5.14 21.97
CA ASN A 37 10.48 -5.67 21.57
C ASN A 37 10.95 -5.24 20.16
N GLY A 38 10.76 -3.97 19.80
CA GLY A 38 11.17 -3.45 18.48
C GLY A 38 10.25 -3.85 17.32
N VAL A 39 9.14 -4.56 17.59
CA VAL A 39 8.09 -4.90 16.63
C VAL A 39 6.88 -4.00 16.84
N ILE A 40 6.40 -3.39 15.77
CA ILE A 40 5.13 -2.66 15.75
C ILE A 40 4.06 -3.54 15.10
N ASN A 41 2.94 -3.75 15.80
CA ASN A 41 1.82 -4.53 15.31
C ASN A 41 0.70 -3.59 14.84
N LEU A 42 0.29 -3.77 13.59
CA LEU A 42 -0.64 -2.89 12.89
C LEU A 42 -1.78 -3.71 12.28
N ARG A 43 -2.98 -3.12 12.22
CA ARG A 43 -4.07 -3.62 11.38
C ARG A 43 -4.16 -2.77 10.13
N SER A 44 -3.99 -3.38 8.97
CA SER A 44 -4.04 -2.69 7.68
C SER A 44 -5.12 -3.27 6.78
N ILE A 45 -5.88 -2.41 6.10
CA ILE A 45 -6.84 -2.81 5.07
C ILE A 45 -6.19 -2.70 3.70
N GLY A 46 -6.30 -3.77 2.92
CA GLY A 46 -5.84 -3.81 1.54
C GLY A 46 -6.96 -4.16 0.57
N TYR A 47 -6.86 -3.60 -0.63
CA TYR A 47 -7.83 -3.75 -1.72
C TYR A 47 -7.17 -4.35 -2.97
N GLY A 48 -7.93 -5.15 -3.73
CA GLY A 48 -7.42 -5.82 -4.92
C GLY A 48 -8.49 -6.63 -5.67
N LYS A 49 -8.15 -7.17 -6.84
CA LYS A 49 -9.02 -8.07 -7.61
C LYS A 49 -8.90 -9.51 -7.14
N THR A 50 -7.70 -9.90 -6.71
CA THR A 50 -7.40 -11.24 -6.17
C THR A 50 -7.12 -11.17 -4.67
N ASN A 51 -7.19 -12.32 -4.00
CA ASN A 51 -6.88 -12.40 -2.57
C ASN A 51 -5.41 -12.00 -2.30
N GLU A 52 -4.50 -12.44 -3.17
CA GLU A 52 -3.09 -12.07 -3.10
C GLU A 52 -2.88 -10.56 -3.28
N GLU A 53 -3.54 -9.94 -4.26
CA GLU A 53 -3.45 -8.48 -4.46
C GLU A 53 -3.92 -7.71 -3.22
N CYS A 54 -5.02 -8.13 -2.59
CA CYS A 54 -5.52 -7.48 -1.38
C CYS A 54 -4.50 -7.60 -0.24
N LEU A 55 -3.92 -8.79 -0.06
CA LEU A 55 -2.92 -9.04 0.99
C LEU A 55 -1.64 -8.21 0.75
N GLN A 56 -1.14 -8.19 -0.49
CA GLN A 56 0.02 -7.36 -0.86
C GLN A 56 -0.27 -5.87 -0.69
N ASN A 57 -1.47 -5.40 -1.06
CA ASN A 57 -1.86 -4.01 -0.87
C ASN A 57 -1.94 -3.64 0.62
N ALA A 58 -2.48 -4.51 1.48
CA ALA A 58 -2.52 -4.28 2.92
C ALA A 58 -1.10 -4.12 3.50
N GLN A 59 -0.17 -4.97 3.08
CA GLN A 59 1.23 -4.88 3.50
C GLN A 59 1.87 -3.56 3.05
N LYS A 60 1.71 -3.19 1.77
CA LYS A 60 2.23 -1.92 1.23
C LYS A 60 1.64 -0.71 1.96
N ASN A 61 0.34 -0.70 2.21
CA ASN A 61 -0.33 0.38 2.95
C ASN A 61 0.28 0.59 4.34
N ALA A 62 0.64 -0.50 5.05
CA ALA A 62 1.30 -0.41 6.35
C ALA A 62 2.68 0.24 6.26
N PHE A 63 3.52 -0.19 5.30
CA PHE A 63 4.85 0.41 5.08
C PHE A 63 4.78 1.85 4.61
N GLU A 64 3.93 2.17 3.63
CA GLU A 64 3.77 3.55 3.15
C GLU A 64 3.31 4.50 4.26
N THR A 65 2.40 4.03 5.12
CA THR A 65 1.94 4.83 6.26
C THR A 65 3.07 5.05 7.27
N LEU A 66 3.85 4.01 7.60
CA LEU A 66 5.05 4.15 8.44
C LEU A 66 6.07 5.13 7.87
N PHE A 67 6.31 5.07 6.55
CA PHE A 67 7.30 5.90 5.89
C PHE A 67 6.89 7.37 5.81
N PHE A 68 5.65 7.65 5.40
CA PHE A 68 5.28 8.98 4.91
C PHE A 68 4.20 9.68 5.73
N ARG A 69 3.57 8.99 6.69
CA ARG A 69 2.48 9.56 7.49
C ARG A 69 2.69 9.43 9.00
N GLY A 70 3.36 8.36 9.44
CA GLY A 70 3.37 7.95 10.84
C GLY A 70 2.11 7.18 11.21
N ILE A 71 2.16 6.52 12.37
CA ILE A 71 1.09 5.69 12.93
C ILE A 71 0.59 6.33 14.23
N PRO A 72 -0.57 6.99 14.22
CA PRO A 72 -1.17 7.57 15.41
C PRO A 72 -1.34 6.55 16.55
N GLY A 73 -1.09 7.00 17.79
CA GLY A 73 -1.19 6.16 18.98
C GLY A 73 0.00 5.20 19.21
N SER A 74 0.99 5.19 18.32
CA SER A 74 2.21 4.39 18.47
C SER A 74 3.44 5.25 18.85
N GLN A 75 4.57 4.59 19.15
CA GLN A 75 5.86 5.27 19.31
C GLN A 75 6.37 5.87 17.98
N GLN A 76 5.90 5.37 16.84
CA GLN A 76 6.18 5.89 15.50
C GLN A 76 5.02 6.79 15.03
N ASN A 77 4.64 7.79 15.82
CA ASN A 77 3.53 8.69 15.49
C ASN A 77 3.84 9.69 14.36
N THR A 78 5.12 9.91 14.07
CA THR A 78 5.62 10.71 12.95
C THR A 78 6.12 9.81 11.81
N PRO A 79 6.19 10.30 10.57
CA PRO A 79 6.78 9.56 9.47
C PRO A 79 8.24 9.19 9.76
N LEU A 80 8.65 7.98 9.34
CA LEU A 80 10.06 7.58 9.40
C LEU A 80 10.94 8.45 8.50
N ILE A 81 10.41 8.89 7.37
CA ILE A 81 11.15 9.61 6.34
C ILE A 81 10.75 11.08 6.37
N SER A 82 11.75 11.94 6.47
CA SER A 82 11.55 13.37 6.35
C SER A 82 11.13 13.71 4.91
N ILE A 83 10.04 14.44 4.77
CA ILE A 83 9.54 14.90 3.46
C ILE A 83 10.29 16.16 3.03
N ASN A 84 11.59 16.03 2.74
CA ASN A 84 12.30 17.03 1.94
C ASN A 84 12.25 16.60 0.47
N GLU A 85 11.87 17.52 -0.44
CA GLU A 85 11.70 17.20 -1.87
C GLU A 85 12.97 16.62 -2.52
N LYS A 86 14.15 17.00 -2.02
CA LYS A 86 15.45 16.50 -2.47
C LYS A 86 15.67 15.02 -2.10
N GLU A 87 15.31 14.64 -0.87
CA GLU A 87 15.45 13.28 -0.34
C GLU A 87 14.48 12.30 -1.04
N LYS A 88 13.34 12.80 -1.54
CA LYS A 88 12.35 11.99 -2.28
C LYS A 88 12.85 11.51 -3.65
N SER A 89 13.65 12.32 -4.34
CA SER A 89 14.23 11.93 -5.64
C SER A 89 15.36 10.92 -5.45
N GLU A 90 16.19 11.10 -4.42
CA GLU A 90 17.34 10.24 -4.13
C GLU A 90 16.90 8.87 -3.58
N SER A 91 15.78 8.82 -2.84
CA SER A 91 15.24 7.58 -2.29
C SER A 91 14.39 6.74 -3.28
N LYS A 92 14.12 7.25 -4.48
CA LYS A 92 13.29 6.54 -5.48
C LYS A 92 13.82 5.14 -5.78
N LYS A 93 15.13 5.02 -6.04
CA LYS A 93 15.79 3.74 -6.31
C LYS A 93 15.64 2.76 -5.14
N TYR A 94 15.82 3.26 -3.92
CA TYR A 94 15.65 2.44 -2.72
C TYR A 94 14.23 1.89 -2.62
N PHE A 95 13.19 2.71 -2.85
CA PHE A 95 11.80 2.23 -2.78
C PHE A 95 11.44 1.27 -3.91
N GLU A 96 11.98 1.49 -5.11
CA GLU A 96 11.86 0.52 -6.20
C GLU A 96 12.43 -0.84 -5.78
N GLU A 97 13.63 -0.89 -5.20
CA GLU A 97 14.26 -2.11 -4.70
C GLU A 97 13.59 -2.68 -3.43
N PHE A 98 13.00 -1.82 -2.59
CA PHE A 98 12.28 -2.20 -1.38
C PHE A 98 11.02 -3.00 -1.72
N TYR A 99 10.29 -2.58 -2.75
CA TYR A 99 9.08 -3.27 -3.21
C TYR A 99 9.37 -4.33 -4.27
N ALA A 100 10.43 -4.17 -5.07
CA ALA A 100 10.88 -5.18 -6.01
C ALA A 100 11.25 -6.47 -5.27
N ASN A 101 10.94 -7.60 -5.90
CA ASN A 101 11.19 -8.94 -5.36
C ASN A 101 10.64 -9.17 -3.94
N SER A 102 9.69 -8.34 -3.49
CA SER A 102 9.12 -8.40 -2.14
C SER A 102 10.13 -8.25 -1.00
N ARG A 103 11.22 -7.48 -1.16
CA ARG A 103 12.22 -7.26 -0.09
C ARG A 103 11.59 -6.77 1.21
N TYR A 104 10.59 -5.89 1.14
CA TYR A 104 9.84 -5.42 2.30
C TYR A 104 9.31 -6.53 3.22
N LYS A 105 9.06 -7.74 2.69
CA LYS A 105 8.57 -8.88 3.48
C LYS A 105 9.59 -9.38 4.49
N THR A 106 10.89 -9.10 4.32
CA THR A 106 11.92 -9.47 5.30
C THR A 106 11.77 -8.73 6.63
N PHE A 107 11.07 -7.59 6.64
CA PHE A 107 10.75 -6.84 7.85
C PHE A 107 9.42 -7.27 8.48
N LEU A 108 8.65 -8.15 7.85
CA LEU A 108 7.41 -8.68 8.42
C LEU A 108 7.74 -9.83 9.37
N THR A 109 7.29 -9.73 10.62
CA THR A 109 7.42 -10.77 11.64
C THR A 109 6.16 -11.63 11.74
N SER A 110 5.00 -11.09 11.37
CA SER A 110 3.74 -11.83 11.30
C SER A 110 2.78 -11.24 10.28
N ILE A 111 1.94 -12.10 9.70
CA ILE A 111 0.90 -11.74 8.75
C ILE A 111 -0.31 -12.63 9.04
N GLN A 112 -1.38 -12.05 9.56
CA GLN A 112 -2.58 -12.80 9.95
C GLN A 112 -3.82 -12.08 9.42
N PRO A 113 -4.60 -12.69 8.50
CA PRO A 113 -5.89 -12.14 8.11
C PRO A 113 -6.78 -12.01 9.35
N ALA A 114 -7.12 -10.78 9.73
CA ALA A 114 -7.97 -10.50 10.89
C ALA A 114 -9.44 -10.78 10.59
N PHE A 115 -9.82 -10.66 9.32
CA PHE A 115 -11.18 -10.89 8.82
C PHE A 115 -11.14 -11.51 7.42
N ASP A 116 -12.25 -12.16 7.05
CA ASP A 116 -12.43 -12.70 5.71
C ASP A 116 -12.46 -11.61 4.63
N TYR A 117 -12.19 -12.03 3.40
CA TYR A 117 -12.24 -11.18 2.23
C TYR A 117 -13.66 -10.66 1.99
N ARG A 118 -13.83 -9.34 1.93
CA ARG A 118 -15.12 -8.69 1.66
C ARG A 118 -15.16 -8.15 0.24
N LYS A 119 -16.27 -8.37 -0.45
CA LYS A 119 -16.52 -7.79 -1.77
C LYS A 119 -16.70 -6.27 -1.65
N VAL A 120 -16.04 -5.52 -2.52
CA VAL A 120 -16.17 -4.05 -2.63
C VAL A 120 -16.43 -3.67 -4.08
N LYS A 121 -16.77 -2.41 -4.34
CA LYS A 121 -16.95 -1.92 -5.71
C LYS A 121 -15.64 -2.12 -6.49
N GLY A 122 -15.70 -2.89 -7.57
CA GLY A 122 -14.55 -3.14 -8.45
C GLY A 122 -13.53 -4.17 -7.94
N GLY A 123 -13.73 -4.81 -6.79
CA GLY A 123 -12.78 -5.79 -6.26
C GLY A 123 -13.16 -6.42 -4.92
N LYS A 124 -12.16 -6.71 -4.12
CA LYS A 124 -12.25 -7.25 -2.77
C LYS A 124 -11.38 -6.43 -1.82
N SER A 125 -11.60 -6.62 -0.53
CA SER A 125 -10.79 -6.07 0.55
C SER A 125 -10.49 -7.14 1.60
N VAL A 126 -9.39 -6.99 2.30
CA VAL A 126 -9.04 -7.81 3.47
C VAL A 126 -8.39 -6.94 4.53
N SER A 127 -8.68 -7.23 5.79
CA SER A 127 -8.02 -6.61 6.93
C SER A 127 -7.01 -7.59 7.49
N VAL A 128 -5.78 -7.13 7.69
CA VAL A 128 -4.63 -7.97 8.04
C VAL A 128 -3.92 -7.37 9.23
N ASP A 129 -3.68 -8.21 10.23
CA ASP A 129 -2.81 -7.88 11.35
C ASP A 129 -1.38 -8.25 10.95
N LEU A 130 -0.49 -7.26 11.04
CA LEU A 130 0.88 -7.30 10.55
C LEU A 130 1.82 -6.93 11.70
N GLY A 131 2.80 -7.78 11.96
CA GLY A 131 3.95 -7.41 12.79
C GLY A 131 5.09 -6.93 11.90
N ILE A 132 5.65 -5.76 12.18
CA ILE A 132 6.79 -5.19 11.45
C ILE A 132 7.94 -5.01 12.43
N ASN A 133 9.11 -5.58 12.13
CA ASN A 133 10.34 -5.33 12.85
C ASN A 133 10.84 -3.91 12.55
N LEU A 134 10.36 -2.96 13.36
CA LEU A 134 10.65 -1.53 13.20
C LEU A 134 12.12 -1.22 13.46
N GLN A 135 12.77 -1.97 14.36
CA GLN A 135 14.19 -1.80 14.65
C GLN A 135 15.06 -2.13 13.43
N SER A 136 14.87 -3.31 12.81
CA SER A 136 15.61 -3.69 11.60
C SER A 136 15.26 -2.81 10.40
N LEU A 137 14.00 -2.37 10.29
CA LEU A 137 13.59 -1.45 9.24
C LEU A 137 14.30 -0.10 9.35
N ARG A 138 14.39 0.48 10.55
CA ARG A 138 15.14 1.72 10.80
C ARG A 138 16.62 1.57 10.47
N ALA A 139 17.24 0.47 10.90
CA ALA A 139 18.65 0.20 10.60
C ALA A 139 18.92 0.08 9.09
N ASP A 140 18.01 -0.54 8.33
CA ASP A 140 18.10 -0.62 6.86
C ASP A 140 17.95 0.77 6.20
N LEU A 141 17.02 1.59 6.67
CA LEU A 141 16.86 2.96 6.18
C LEU A 141 18.11 3.81 6.47
N GLU A 142 18.70 3.68 7.65
CA GLU A 142 19.92 4.39 8.04
C GLU A 142 21.14 3.93 7.23
N SER A 143 21.31 2.63 7.02
CA SER A 143 22.45 2.09 6.26
C SER A 143 22.40 2.46 4.77
N ASN A 144 21.19 2.67 4.25
CA ASN A 144 20.95 3.13 2.88
C ASN A 144 20.84 4.67 2.75
N ASN A 145 21.16 5.41 3.82
CA ASN A 145 21.09 6.89 3.86
C ASN A 145 19.71 7.47 3.53
N ILE A 146 18.63 6.72 3.79
CA ILE A 146 17.25 7.17 3.60
C ILE A 146 16.80 8.04 4.77
N ILE A 147 17.28 7.72 5.97
CA ILE A 147 17.05 8.52 7.17
C ILE A 147 18.38 8.79 7.87
N ARG A 148 18.45 9.89 8.64
CA ARG A 148 19.63 10.21 9.42
C ARG A 148 19.74 9.27 10.62
N LYS A 149 20.98 8.91 10.97
CA LYS A 149 21.26 8.24 12.24
C LYS A 149 21.02 9.22 13.38
N PHE A 150 20.26 8.81 14.38
CA PHE A 150 20.08 9.59 15.60
C PHE A 150 21.24 9.30 16.57
N GLY A 151 21.98 10.33 17.01
CA GLY A 151 22.98 10.22 18.09
C GLY A 151 24.45 10.37 17.70
N TYR A 152 24.82 11.39 16.92
CA TYR A 152 26.20 11.86 16.78
C TYR A 152 26.34 13.29 17.33
#